data_AF-A0A1V6HUQ3-F1
#
_entry.id   AF-A0A1V6HUQ3-F1
#
_cell.length_a   1.000
_cell.length_b   1.000
_cell.length_c   1.000
_cell.angle_alpha   90.00
_cell.angle_beta   90.00
_cell.angle_gamma   90.00
#
_symmetry.space_group_name_H-M   'P 1'
#
loop_
_entity.id
_entity.type
_entity.pdbx_description
1 polymer ?
#
loop_
_entity_poly.entity_id
_entity_poly.type
_entity_poly.pdbx_seq_one_letter_code
_entity_poly.pdbx_strand_id
1 'polypeptide(L)'
;MTQVTSEPAIDLERLFKLRVAIARYGEMDLAKWWNTRGQLGPLGASALRRGLPRTHRFAQARSVFAVAAHRCRELFDPPKCVTLWSLPAAIEEELDSRFETWLDNATTWEPFFASIERLRAEDLRGALRALDLVTEDELESASRLRRSAEGRAVAIPGIFSGTSADIALLALGFSLGEAGSPAVPYMRLAT
;
A
#
# COMPACT_ATOMS: atom_id res chain seq x y z
N MET A 1 -13.72 20.91 30.68
CA MET A 1 -12.61 20.68 29.74
C MET A 1 -12.88 19.36 29.05
N THR A 2 -13.46 19.42 27.85
CA THR A 2 -13.80 18.23 27.06
C THR A 2 -12.50 17.63 26.56
N GLN A 3 -12.16 16.43 27.02
CA GLN A 3 -11.03 15.69 26.46
C GLN A 3 -11.36 15.40 24.99
N VAL A 4 -10.62 16.05 24.09
CA VAL A 4 -10.55 15.66 22.69
C VAL A 4 -9.78 14.36 22.70
N THR A 5 -10.48 13.23 22.60
CA THR A 5 -9.86 11.94 22.29
C THR A 5 -9.25 12.07 20.90
N SER A 6 -7.94 12.31 20.83
CA SER A 6 -7.21 12.18 19.57
C SER A 6 -7.38 10.74 19.09
N GLU A 7 -7.95 10.55 17.90
CA GLU A 7 -7.84 9.27 17.21
C GLU A 7 -6.37 8.81 17.23
N PRO A 8 -6.10 7.50 17.34
CA PRO A 8 -4.73 7.02 17.32
C PRO A 8 -4.06 7.49 16.03
N ALA A 9 -2.87 8.07 16.19
CA ALA A 9 -1.99 8.42 15.09
C ALA A 9 -1.87 7.25 14.11
N ILE A 10 -1.74 7.57 12.82
CA ILE A 10 -1.48 6.59 11.76
C ILE A 10 -0.43 5.56 12.17
N ASP A 11 -0.75 4.27 12.02
CA ASP A 11 0.24 3.22 12.18
C ASP A 11 1.14 3.17 10.94
N LEU A 12 2.33 3.76 11.05
CA LEU A 12 3.31 3.85 9.95
C LEU A 12 3.86 2.48 9.54
N GLU A 13 4.00 1.54 10.48
CA GLU A 13 4.45 0.19 10.17
C GLU A 13 3.40 -0.52 9.32
N ARG A 14 2.12 -0.41 9.72
CA ARG A 14 1.00 -0.93 8.94
C ARG A 14 0.88 -0.26 7.58
N LEU A 15 1.03 1.07 7.49
CA LEU A 15 1.09 1.80 6.21
C LEU A 15 2.16 1.23 5.29
N PHE A 16 3.39 1.03 5.80
CA PHE A 16 4.47 0.49 5.00
C PHE A 16 4.18 -0.94 4.54
N LYS A 17 3.70 -1.82 5.43
CA LYS A 17 3.32 -3.19 5.08
C LYS A 17 2.20 -3.24 4.03
N LEU A 18 1.19 -2.38 4.15
CA LEU A 18 0.13 -2.24 3.14
C LEU A 18 0.71 -1.82 1.79
N ARG A 19 1.59 -0.81 1.76
CA ARG A 19 2.30 -0.41 0.53
C ARG A 19 3.08 -1.58 -0.07
N VAL A 20 3.83 -2.36 0.73
CA VAL A 20 4.54 -3.57 0.25
C VAL A 20 3.58 -4.61 -0.34
N ALA A 21 2.48 -4.89 0.34
CA ALA A 21 1.50 -5.88 -0.11
C ALA A 21 0.85 -5.48 -1.44
N ILE A 22 0.42 -4.22 -1.59
CA ILE A 22 -0.17 -3.70 -2.84
C ILE A 22 0.88 -3.64 -3.96
N ALA A 23 2.11 -3.24 -3.63
CA ALA A 23 3.22 -3.23 -4.57
C ALA A 23 3.50 -4.64 -5.10
N ARG A 24 3.58 -5.65 -4.23
CA ARG A 24 3.78 -7.04 -4.64
C ARG A 24 2.61 -7.55 -5.48
N TYR A 25 1.38 -7.36 -5.00
CA TYR A 25 0.18 -7.88 -5.66
C TYR A 25 0.00 -7.32 -7.08
N GLY A 26 0.35 -6.06 -7.30
CA GLY A 26 0.21 -5.43 -8.60
C GLY A 26 1.32 -5.73 -9.61
N GLU A 27 2.37 -6.48 -9.27
CA GLU A 27 3.44 -6.81 -10.23
C GLU A 27 2.93 -7.63 -11.44
N MET A 28 3.70 -7.64 -12.53
CA MET A 28 3.36 -8.31 -13.79
C MET A 28 3.14 -9.82 -13.69
N ASP A 29 3.66 -10.47 -12.65
CA ASP A 29 3.45 -11.90 -12.39
C ASP A 29 2.19 -12.18 -11.55
N LEU A 30 1.47 -11.15 -11.11
CA LEU A 30 0.21 -11.21 -10.38
C LEU A 30 -0.86 -10.37 -11.09
N ALA A 31 -1.28 -9.23 -10.52
CA ALA A 31 -2.39 -8.45 -11.06
C ALA A 31 -2.03 -7.57 -12.27
N LYS A 32 -0.75 -7.48 -12.67
CA LYS A 32 -0.29 -6.77 -13.89
C LYS A 32 -0.63 -5.28 -13.90
N TRP A 33 -0.61 -4.65 -12.73
CA TRP A 33 -0.86 -3.22 -12.58
C TRP A 33 0.40 -2.39 -12.76
N TRP A 34 1.53 -2.88 -12.25
CA TRP A 34 2.83 -2.22 -12.26
C TRP A 34 3.74 -2.88 -13.28
N ASN A 35 4.53 -2.10 -14.01
CA ASN A 35 5.50 -2.62 -14.99
C ASN A 35 6.80 -3.15 -14.32
N THR A 36 6.70 -3.71 -13.13
CA THR A 36 7.76 -4.47 -12.46
C THR A 36 7.42 -5.96 -12.51
N ARG A 37 8.44 -6.83 -12.60
CA ARG A 37 8.25 -8.26 -12.85
C ARG A 37 8.86 -9.10 -11.74
N GLY A 38 8.10 -9.35 -10.68
CA GLY A 38 8.53 -10.22 -9.59
C GLY A 38 9.67 -9.67 -8.74
N GLN A 39 9.84 -8.34 -8.69
CA GLN A 39 10.93 -7.69 -7.96
C GLN A 39 10.80 -7.89 -6.45
N LEU A 40 9.57 -7.97 -5.93
CA LEU A 40 9.28 -8.33 -4.54
C LEU A 40 9.06 -9.85 -4.36
N GLY A 41 9.26 -10.64 -5.42
CA GLY A 41 9.23 -12.10 -5.38
C GLY A 41 10.59 -12.74 -5.07
N PRO A 42 10.67 -14.08 -4.99
CA PRO A 42 11.88 -14.79 -4.57
C PRO A 42 13.08 -14.56 -5.51
N LEU A 43 12.82 -14.46 -6.81
CA LEU A 43 13.86 -14.19 -7.81
C LEU A 43 14.39 -12.76 -7.69
N GLY A 44 13.51 -11.78 -7.48
CA GLY A 44 13.89 -10.40 -7.21
C GLY A 44 14.77 -10.30 -5.98
N ALA A 45 14.34 -10.89 -4.86
CA ALA A 45 15.10 -11.00 -3.61
C ALA A 45 16.52 -11.56 -3.85
N SER A 46 16.62 -12.69 -4.56
CA SER A 46 17.90 -13.32 -4.89
C SER A 46 18.84 -12.40 -5.69
N ALA A 47 18.30 -11.66 -6.68
CA ALA A 47 19.10 -10.81 -7.57
C ALA A 47 19.82 -9.67 -6.81
N LEU A 48 19.17 -9.04 -5.84
CA LEU A 48 19.74 -7.90 -5.11
C LEU A 48 20.44 -8.28 -3.80
N ARG A 49 20.18 -9.48 -3.26
CA ARG A 49 20.76 -9.92 -1.99
C ARG A 49 22.29 -9.87 -1.97
N ARG A 50 22.97 -10.15 -3.09
CA ARG A 50 24.44 -10.10 -3.13
C ARG A 50 25.00 -8.68 -3.01
N GLY A 51 24.33 -7.69 -3.60
CA GLY A 51 24.76 -6.29 -3.58
C GLY A 51 24.28 -5.51 -2.35
N LEU A 52 23.15 -5.91 -1.77
CA LEU A 52 22.51 -5.25 -0.63
C LEU A 52 22.06 -6.30 0.41
N PRO A 53 22.99 -7.04 1.04
CA PRO A 53 22.66 -8.22 1.84
C PRO A 53 21.68 -7.95 2.97
N ARG A 54 21.76 -6.78 3.61
CA ARG A 54 20.89 -6.40 4.74
C ARG A 54 19.64 -5.61 4.34
N THR A 55 19.67 -4.90 3.21
CA THR A 55 18.66 -3.88 2.88
C THR A 55 17.94 -4.10 1.54
N HIS A 56 18.27 -5.18 0.79
CA HIS A 56 17.69 -5.45 -0.52
C HIS A 56 16.16 -5.41 -0.56
N ARG A 57 15.47 -5.96 0.45
CA ARG A 57 13.99 -5.97 0.54
C ARG A 57 13.39 -4.58 0.62
N PHE A 58 14.01 -3.71 1.40
CA PHE A 58 13.60 -2.31 1.53
C PHE A 58 13.88 -1.52 0.25
N ALA A 59 15.04 -1.75 -0.38
CA ALA A 59 15.36 -1.15 -1.67
C ALA A 59 14.39 -1.59 -2.79
N GLN A 60 14.01 -2.87 -2.80
CA GLN A 60 12.99 -3.41 -3.71
C GLN A 60 11.64 -2.74 -3.48
N ALA A 61 11.19 -2.67 -2.23
CA ALA A 61 9.93 -2.03 -1.88
C ALA A 61 9.87 -0.59 -2.39
N ARG A 62 10.88 0.23 -2.10
CA ARG A 62 10.95 1.62 -2.59
C ARG A 62 10.95 1.70 -4.12
N SER A 63 11.68 0.82 -4.79
CA SER A 63 11.70 0.76 -6.26
C SER A 63 10.32 0.46 -6.83
N VAL A 64 9.60 -0.54 -6.30
CA VAL A 64 8.26 -0.88 -6.80
C VAL A 64 7.24 0.20 -6.41
N PHE A 65 7.38 0.85 -5.24
CA PHE A 65 6.53 1.97 -4.84
C PHE A 65 6.62 3.12 -5.82
N ALA A 66 7.83 3.48 -6.27
CA ALA A 66 8.01 4.53 -7.25
C ALA A 66 7.25 4.22 -8.57
N VAL A 67 7.30 2.96 -9.04
CA VAL A 67 6.57 2.52 -10.24
C VAL A 67 5.06 2.52 -10.00
N ALA A 68 4.58 1.99 -8.87
CA ALA A 68 3.16 1.96 -8.53
C ALA A 68 2.58 3.38 -8.37
N ALA A 69 3.30 4.27 -7.71
CA ALA A 69 2.95 5.67 -7.52
C ALA A 69 2.88 6.41 -8.87
N HIS A 70 3.88 6.23 -9.73
CA HIS A 70 3.90 6.81 -11.06
C HIS A 70 2.69 6.32 -11.88
N ARG A 71 2.44 5.00 -11.89
CA ARG A 71 1.33 4.42 -12.62
C ARG A 71 -0.03 4.91 -12.13
N CYS A 72 -0.21 5.06 -10.81
CA CYS A 72 -1.46 5.59 -10.26
C CYS A 72 -1.68 7.04 -10.68
N ARG A 73 -0.64 7.89 -10.66
CA ARG A 73 -0.75 9.28 -11.14
C ARG A 73 -1.09 9.38 -12.63
N GLU A 74 -0.53 8.51 -13.48
CA GLU A 74 -0.88 8.47 -14.90
C GLU A 74 -2.37 8.18 -15.13
N LEU A 75 -2.96 7.33 -14.28
CA LEU A 75 -4.35 6.91 -14.41
C LEU A 75 -5.33 7.90 -13.79
N PHE A 76 -4.96 8.49 -12.65
CA PHE A 76 -5.82 9.34 -11.86
C PHE A 76 -5.01 10.22 -10.88
N ASP A 77 -4.97 11.52 -11.14
CA ASP A 77 -4.26 12.52 -10.31
C ASP A 77 -5.11 13.79 -10.09
N PRO A 78 -6.24 13.69 -9.37
CA PRO A 78 -7.06 14.85 -9.08
C PRO A 78 -6.41 15.73 -8.01
N PRO A 79 -6.61 17.06 -8.08
CA PRO A 79 -6.15 17.96 -7.03
C PRO A 79 -6.88 17.69 -5.70
N LYS A 80 -6.24 18.06 -4.58
CA LYS A 80 -6.81 17.99 -3.22
C LYS A 80 -7.28 16.60 -2.80
N CYS A 81 -6.60 15.57 -3.27
CA CYS A 81 -6.85 14.19 -2.88
C CYS A 81 -5.55 13.54 -2.39
N VAL A 82 -5.71 12.49 -1.59
CA VAL A 82 -4.64 11.57 -1.23
C VAL A 82 -4.90 10.21 -1.85
N THR A 83 -3.83 9.48 -2.08
CA THR A 83 -3.87 8.06 -2.46
C THR A 83 -2.93 7.29 -1.53
N LEU A 84 -2.96 5.95 -1.58
CA LEU A 84 -2.00 5.14 -0.82
C LEU A 84 -0.53 5.53 -1.11
N TRP A 85 -0.25 6.07 -2.31
CA TRP A 85 1.08 6.41 -2.78
C TRP A 85 1.44 7.89 -2.69
N SER A 86 0.51 8.73 -2.21
CA SER A 86 0.68 10.17 -2.08
C SER A 86 -0.16 10.65 -0.91
N LEU A 87 0.44 10.65 0.28
CA LEU A 87 -0.15 11.15 1.52
C LEU A 87 0.34 12.59 1.81
N PRO A 88 -0.23 13.30 2.81
CA PRO A 88 0.27 14.60 3.22
C PRO A 88 1.75 14.56 3.63
N ALA A 89 2.50 15.63 3.33
CA ALA A 89 3.95 15.70 3.54
C ALA A 89 4.38 15.29 4.96
N ALA A 90 3.65 15.74 5.99
CA ALA A 90 3.94 15.39 7.38
C ALA A 90 3.95 13.87 7.64
N ILE A 91 3.05 13.11 6.99
CA ILE A 91 2.99 11.65 7.13
C ILE A 91 4.14 10.99 6.37
N GLU A 92 4.45 11.46 5.16
CA GLU A 92 5.54 10.90 4.36
C GLU A 92 6.91 11.17 5.02
N GLU A 93 7.11 12.36 5.61
CA GLU A 93 8.32 12.71 6.37
C GLU A 93 8.49 11.85 7.63
N GLU A 94 7.40 11.58 8.36
CA GLU A 94 7.44 10.70 9.53
C GLU A 94 7.72 9.24 9.12
N LEU A 95 7.14 8.79 8.00
CA LEU A 95 7.41 7.48 7.44
C LEU A 95 8.88 7.34 7.04
N ASP A 96 9.46 8.32 6.34
CA ASP A 96 10.87 8.33 5.96
C ASP A 96 11.78 8.32 7.20
N SER A 97 11.41 9.07 8.25
CA SER A 97 12.15 9.06 9.52
C SER A 97 12.12 7.68 10.19
N ARG A 98 10.96 7.00 10.17
CA ARG A 98 10.82 5.66 10.73
C ARG A 98 11.54 4.60 9.89
N PHE A 99 11.62 4.81 8.58
CA PHE A 99 12.27 3.90 7.65
C PHE A 99 13.74 3.63 8.00
N GLU A 100 14.49 4.67 8.41
CA GLU A 100 15.88 4.51 8.86
C GLU A 100 15.99 3.57 10.06
N THR A 101 15.07 3.68 11.03
CA THR A 101 15.04 2.76 12.19
C THR A 101 14.72 1.32 11.79
N TRP A 102 13.89 1.12 10.75
CA TRP A 102 13.61 -0.21 10.22
C TRP A 102 14.80 -0.81 9.48
N LEU A 103 15.61 0.00 8.79
CA LEU A 103 16.84 -0.47 8.13
C LEU A 103 17.85 -1.00 9.15
N ASP A 104 18.02 -0.33 10.28
CA ASP A 104 18.90 -0.79 11.38
C ASP A 104 18.45 -2.14 11.94
N ASN A 105 17.14 -2.40 11.91
CA ASN A 105 16.50 -3.61 12.43
C ASN A 105 15.95 -4.51 11.33
N ALA A 106 16.51 -4.47 10.12
CA ALA A 106 15.93 -5.11 8.94
C ALA A 106 15.62 -6.62 9.09
N THR A 107 16.34 -7.32 9.96
CA THR A 107 16.10 -8.75 10.24
C THR A 107 14.74 -9.03 10.87
N THR A 108 14.16 -8.08 11.62
CA THR A 108 12.83 -8.27 12.22
C THR A 108 11.71 -8.29 11.18
N TRP A 109 11.97 -7.74 10.00
CA TRP A 109 11.05 -7.69 8.86
C TRP A 109 11.12 -8.93 7.97
N GLU A 110 12.09 -9.82 8.17
CA GLU A 110 12.27 -11.01 7.34
C GLU A 110 11.03 -11.90 7.28
N PRO A 111 10.30 -12.20 8.37
CA PRO A 111 9.10 -13.02 8.30
C PRO A 111 8.03 -12.40 7.41
N PHE A 112 7.82 -11.08 7.52
CA PHE A 112 6.87 -10.36 6.69
C PHE A 112 7.25 -10.43 5.21
N PHE A 113 8.49 -10.08 4.86
CA PHE A 113 8.93 -10.15 3.46
C PHE A 113 8.93 -11.58 2.91
N ALA A 114 9.21 -12.59 3.73
CA ALA A 114 9.11 -13.98 3.32
C ALA A 114 7.66 -14.41 3.00
N SER A 115 6.66 -13.80 3.65
CA SER A 115 5.24 -13.97 3.30
C SER A 115 4.90 -13.24 1.99
N ILE A 116 5.42 -12.02 1.81
CA ILE A 116 5.24 -11.22 0.58
C ILE A 116 5.85 -11.93 -0.64
N GLU A 117 7.05 -12.48 -0.53
CA GLU A 117 7.72 -13.23 -1.60
C GLU A 117 6.87 -14.44 -2.06
N ARG A 118 6.07 -15.02 -1.16
CA ARG A 118 5.20 -16.18 -1.43
C ARG A 118 3.75 -15.81 -1.76
N LEU A 119 3.44 -14.53 -1.94
CA LEU A 119 2.08 -14.10 -2.25
C LEU A 119 1.59 -14.73 -3.57
N ARG A 120 0.51 -15.51 -3.48
CA ARG A 120 -0.13 -16.24 -4.60
C ARG A 120 -1.66 -16.12 -4.56
N ALA A 121 -2.18 -15.02 -4.01
CA ALA A 121 -3.61 -14.87 -3.79
C ALA A 121 -4.38 -14.66 -5.11
N GLU A 122 -5.55 -15.29 -5.21
CA GLU A 122 -6.51 -15.09 -6.30
C GLU A 122 -7.19 -13.71 -6.21
N ASP A 123 -7.38 -13.21 -4.99
CA ASP A 123 -7.93 -11.89 -4.71
C ASP A 123 -7.16 -11.13 -3.63
N LEU A 124 -7.16 -9.80 -3.72
CA LEU A 124 -6.42 -8.92 -2.82
C LEU A 124 -6.97 -8.89 -1.39
N ARG A 125 -8.28 -9.08 -1.18
CA ARG A 125 -8.87 -8.99 0.17
C ARG A 125 -8.43 -10.18 1.00
N GLY A 126 -8.48 -11.38 0.43
CA GLY A 126 -7.93 -12.59 1.03
C GLY A 126 -6.43 -12.45 1.33
N ALA A 127 -5.67 -11.85 0.41
CA ALA A 127 -4.25 -11.58 0.60
C ALA A 127 -3.95 -10.70 1.82
N LEU A 128 -4.64 -9.55 1.93
CA LEU A 128 -4.44 -8.60 3.03
C LEU A 128 -4.91 -9.17 4.37
N ARG A 129 -6.01 -9.94 4.37
CA ARG A 129 -6.50 -10.65 5.56
C ARG A 129 -5.48 -11.69 6.05
N ALA A 130 -4.93 -12.51 5.15
CA ALA A 130 -3.95 -13.53 5.50
C ALA A 130 -2.63 -12.96 6.03
N LEU A 131 -2.31 -11.70 5.69
CA LEU A 131 -1.16 -10.96 6.20
C LEU A 131 -1.45 -10.20 7.50
N ASP A 132 -2.67 -10.31 8.04
CA ASP A 132 -3.14 -9.57 9.22
C ASP A 132 -2.99 -8.04 9.06
N LEU A 133 -3.21 -7.54 7.84
CA LEU A 133 -3.08 -6.11 7.52
C LEU A 133 -4.40 -5.36 7.51
N VAL A 134 -5.53 -6.06 7.64
CA VAL A 134 -6.90 -5.51 7.62
C VAL A 134 -7.80 -6.25 8.59
N THR A 135 -8.75 -5.53 9.17
CA THR A 135 -9.79 -6.09 10.05
C THR A 135 -11.04 -6.47 9.27
N GLU A 136 -11.92 -7.29 9.86
CA GLU A 136 -13.21 -7.62 9.24
C GLU A 136 -14.11 -6.39 9.05
N ASP A 137 -14.06 -5.42 9.96
CA ASP A 137 -14.82 -4.16 9.84
C ASP A 137 -14.36 -3.32 8.64
N GLU A 138 -13.05 -3.26 8.40
CA GLU A 138 -12.49 -2.55 7.24
C GLU A 138 -12.82 -3.30 5.94
N LEU A 139 -12.81 -4.63 5.95
CA LEU A 139 -13.23 -5.47 4.83
C LEU A 139 -14.72 -5.29 4.50
N GLU A 140 -15.58 -5.24 5.51
CA GLU A 140 -16.99 -4.94 5.36
C GLU A 140 -17.19 -3.53 4.79
N SER A 141 -16.51 -2.54 5.35
CA SER A 141 -16.55 -1.15 4.87
C SER A 141 -16.14 -1.06 3.40
N ALA A 142 -15.05 -1.75 3.03
CA ALA A 142 -14.57 -1.80 1.67
C ALA A 142 -15.54 -2.53 0.70
N SER A 143 -16.40 -3.44 1.18
CA SER A 143 -17.37 -4.16 0.32
C SER A 143 -18.42 -3.23 -0.30
N ARG A 144 -18.62 -2.04 0.30
CA ARG A 144 -19.58 -1.03 -0.13
C ARG A 144 -18.99 -0.06 -1.16
N LEU A 145 -17.67 -0.07 -1.35
CA LEU A 145 -16.98 0.76 -2.33
C LEU A 145 -17.34 0.36 -3.76
N ARG A 146 -17.29 1.33 -4.67
CA ARG A 146 -17.55 1.14 -6.10
C ARG A 146 -16.53 1.91 -6.92
N ARG A 147 -16.24 1.40 -8.12
CA ARG A 147 -15.42 2.13 -9.10
C ARG A 147 -16.18 3.36 -9.60
N SER A 148 -15.43 4.37 -10.03
CA SER A 148 -15.98 5.47 -10.82
C SER A 148 -16.56 4.95 -12.14
N ALA A 149 -17.39 5.76 -12.80
CA ALA A 149 -18.02 5.40 -14.07
C ALA A 149 -17.01 5.01 -15.17
N GLU A 150 -15.82 5.62 -15.14
CA GLU A 150 -14.72 5.33 -16.07
C GLU A 150 -13.88 4.11 -15.65
N GLY A 151 -14.15 3.52 -14.48
CA GLY A 151 -13.44 2.34 -13.96
C GLY A 151 -12.03 2.62 -13.44
N ARG A 152 -11.49 3.84 -13.58
CA ARG A 152 -10.07 4.13 -13.27
C ARG A 152 -9.79 4.49 -11.81
N ALA A 153 -10.84 4.81 -11.04
CA ALA A 153 -10.68 5.29 -9.67
C ALA A 153 -11.71 4.67 -8.73
N VAL A 154 -11.42 4.71 -7.43
CA VAL A 154 -12.32 4.32 -6.35
C VAL A 154 -12.38 5.45 -5.33
N ALA A 155 -13.51 6.12 -5.24
CA ALA A 155 -13.72 7.14 -4.23
C ALA A 155 -13.97 6.48 -2.87
N ILE A 156 -13.10 6.73 -1.91
CA ILE A 156 -13.33 6.36 -0.51
C ILE A 156 -14.17 7.48 0.13
N PRO A 157 -15.34 7.17 0.72
CA PRO A 157 -16.20 8.19 1.32
C PRO A 157 -15.50 8.93 2.47
N GLY A 158 -15.76 10.23 2.57
CA GLY A 158 -15.25 11.08 3.66
C GLY A 158 -14.11 12.01 3.26
N ILE A 159 -13.52 12.63 4.28
CA ILE A 159 -12.30 13.43 4.21
C ILE A 159 -11.20 12.63 4.89
N PHE A 160 -10.00 12.63 4.32
CA PHE A 160 -8.85 11.99 4.92
C PHE A 160 -8.53 12.64 6.27
N SER A 161 -8.64 11.87 7.35
CA SER A 161 -8.28 12.28 8.71
C SER A 161 -6.90 11.75 9.14
N GLY A 162 -6.28 10.87 8.34
CA GLY A 162 -4.96 10.34 8.64
C GLY A 162 -4.99 9.19 9.63
N THR A 163 -6.08 8.43 9.66
CA THR A 163 -6.22 7.26 10.53
C THR A 163 -5.73 5.98 9.86
N SER A 164 -5.46 4.94 10.65
CA SER A 164 -5.15 3.61 10.11
C SER A 164 -6.30 3.03 9.29
N ALA A 165 -7.55 3.38 9.60
CA ALA A 165 -8.73 2.96 8.84
C ALA A 165 -8.75 3.59 7.43
N ASP A 166 -8.40 4.88 7.31
CA ASP A 166 -8.26 5.55 6.01
C ASP A 166 -7.25 4.82 5.12
N ILE A 167 -6.08 4.49 5.69
CA ILE A 167 -5.02 3.78 4.95
C ILE A 167 -5.47 2.37 4.55
N ALA A 168 -6.15 1.65 5.44
CA ALA A 168 -6.69 0.34 5.13
C ALA A 168 -7.71 0.41 3.97
N LEU A 169 -8.59 1.41 3.95
CA LEU A 169 -9.55 1.62 2.86
C LEU A 169 -8.87 2.03 1.55
N LEU A 170 -7.85 2.87 1.60
CA LEU A 170 -7.02 3.21 0.43
C LEU A 170 -6.32 1.97 -0.14
N ALA A 171 -5.88 1.03 0.69
CA ALA A 171 -5.30 -0.23 0.23
C ALA A 171 -6.37 -1.20 -0.31
N LEU A 172 -7.45 -1.42 0.46
CA LEU A 172 -8.54 -2.32 0.08
C LEU A 172 -9.28 -1.87 -1.18
N GLY A 173 -9.34 -0.57 -1.46
CA GLY A 173 -9.95 -0.04 -2.67
C GLY A 173 -9.34 -0.61 -3.95
N PHE A 174 -8.05 -0.98 -3.95
CA PHE A 174 -7.40 -1.61 -5.09
C PHE A 174 -8.01 -2.98 -5.43
N SER A 175 -8.76 -3.61 -4.52
CA SER A 175 -9.46 -4.88 -4.78
C SER A 175 -10.57 -4.74 -5.83
N LEU A 176 -10.97 -3.51 -6.17
CA LEU A 176 -11.88 -3.22 -7.26
C LEU A 176 -11.18 -3.06 -8.62
N GLY A 177 -9.84 -3.14 -8.65
CA GLY A 177 -9.07 -3.23 -9.90
C GLY A 177 -9.18 -4.62 -10.52
N GLU A 178 -8.98 -4.69 -11.83
CA GLU A 178 -8.94 -5.94 -12.60
C GLU A 178 -7.51 -6.24 -13.04
N ALA A 179 -7.24 -7.49 -13.46
CA ALA A 179 -5.93 -7.85 -14.01
C ALA A 179 -5.58 -6.95 -15.22
N GLY A 180 -4.44 -6.26 -15.16
CA GLY A 180 -4.00 -5.30 -16.19
C GLY A 180 -4.66 -3.92 -16.12
N SER A 181 -5.68 -3.74 -15.27
CA SER A 181 -6.47 -2.50 -15.17
C SER A 181 -6.72 -2.14 -13.70
N PRO A 182 -5.74 -1.52 -13.01
CA PRO A 182 -5.95 -1.06 -11.63
C PRO A 182 -7.00 0.05 -11.57
N ALA A 183 -7.67 0.17 -10.44
CA ALA A 183 -8.53 1.31 -10.09
C ALA A 183 -7.91 2.03 -8.88
N VAL A 184 -7.58 3.32 -9.02
CA VAL A 184 -6.83 4.10 -8.02
C VAL A 184 -7.75 4.55 -6.89
N PRO A 185 -7.55 4.06 -5.65
CA PRO A 185 -8.33 4.51 -4.50
C PRO A 185 -7.84 5.87 -4.00
N TYR A 186 -8.78 6.74 -3.67
CA TYR A 186 -8.47 8.09 -3.21
C TYR A 186 -9.45 8.60 -2.16
N MET A 187 -8.96 9.51 -1.31
CA MET A 187 -9.77 10.29 -0.37
C MET A 187 -9.55 11.78 -0.62
N ARG A 188 -10.57 12.59 -0.32
CA ARG A 188 -10.44 14.05 -0.42
C ARG A 188 -9.71 14.60 0.81
N LEU A 189 -8.91 15.64 0.61
CA LEU A 189 -8.35 16.44 1.69
C LEU A 189 -9.37 17.50 2.14
N ALA A 190 -9.28 17.91 3.40
CA ALA A 190 -9.98 19.11 3.86
C ALA A 190 -9.48 20.31 3.06
N THR A 191 -10.42 21.13 2.58
CA THR A 191 -10.13 22.35 1.80
C THR A 191 -9.41 23.41 2.61
#